data_AF-A0A8T4A894-F1
#
_entry.id   AF-A0A8T4A894-F1
#
_cell.length_a   1.000
_cell.length_b   1.000
_cell.length_c   1.000
_cell.angle_alpha   90.00
_cell.angle_beta   90.00
_cell.angle_gamma   90.00
#
_symmetry.space_group_name_H-M   'P 1'
#
loop_
_entity.id
_entity.type
_entity.pdbx_description
1 polymer ?
#
loop_
_entity_poly.entity_id
_entity_poly.type
_entity_poly.pdbx_seq_one_letter_code
_entity_poly.pdbx_strand_id
1 'polypeptide(L)'
;MSIRHLIQNYGTPYSEEGGIDIKSCSSKEIAKWFLASILFAARISESIAKNTYREFERRGITTAAKISGTSWDDLVAILDSGGYVRYDFKTADKLLE
;
A
#
# COMPACT_ATOMS: atom_id res chain seq x y z
N MET A 1 16.24 -25.69 14.46
CA MET A 1 15.71 -24.31 14.67
C MET A 1 14.25 -24.30 14.24
N SER A 2 13.33 -23.80 15.08
CA SER A 2 11.88 -23.80 14.76
C SER A 2 11.50 -22.59 13.91
N ILE A 3 10.51 -22.74 13.02
CA ILE A 3 9.93 -21.64 12.22
C ILE A 3 9.53 -20.45 13.12
N ARG A 4 8.97 -20.75 14.31
CA ARG A 4 8.59 -19.71 15.29
C ARG A 4 9.78 -18.85 15.71
N HIS A 5 10.95 -19.46 15.94
CA HIS A 5 12.17 -18.75 16.33
C HIS A 5 12.75 -17.91 15.18
N LEU A 6 12.57 -18.33 13.92
CA LEU A 6 12.99 -17.52 12.78
C LEU A 6 12.12 -16.27 12.63
N ILE A 7 10.80 -16.43 12.72
CA ILE A 7 9.85 -15.31 12.61
C ILE A 7 10.03 -14.33 13.78
N GLN A 8 10.22 -14.82 15.01
CA GLN A 8 10.42 -13.94 16.16
C GLN A 8 11.70 -13.11 16.09
N ASN A 9 12.78 -13.64 15.51
CA ASN A 9 14.08 -12.97 15.48
C ASN A 9 14.32 -12.15 14.21
N TYR A 10 13.69 -12.52 13.09
CA TYR A 10 13.98 -11.95 11.76
C TYR A 10 12.73 -11.55 10.97
N GLY A 11 11.54 -11.92 11.44
CA GLY A 11 10.29 -11.60 10.78
C GLY A 11 9.75 -10.26 11.27
N THR A 12 9.48 -9.35 10.35
CA THR A 12 8.59 -8.21 10.58
C THR A 12 7.44 -8.32 9.58
N PRO A 13 6.18 -8.28 10.03
CA PRO A 13 5.06 -8.24 9.10
C PRO A 13 5.12 -6.97 8.25
N TYR A 14 4.85 -7.08 6.95
CA TYR A 14 4.80 -5.91 6.05
C TYR A 14 3.83 -4.83 6.52
N SER A 15 2.76 -5.22 7.21
CA SER A 15 1.84 -4.27 7.83
C SER A 15 2.54 -3.43 8.89
N GLU A 16 3.35 -4.05 9.76
CA GLU A 16 4.09 -3.33 10.81
C GLU A 16 5.22 -2.49 10.21
N GLU A 17 5.92 -2.98 9.17
CA GLU A 17 6.92 -2.18 8.42
C GLU A 17 6.30 -0.96 7.71
N GLY A 18 5.04 -1.07 7.31
CA GLY A 18 4.24 -0.01 6.72
C GLY A 18 3.57 0.90 7.74
N GLY A 19 3.72 0.67 9.05
CA GLY A 19 3.06 1.46 10.10
C GLY A 19 1.54 1.22 10.18
N ILE A 20 1.06 0.06 9.71
CA ILE A 20 -0.35 -0.33 9.66
C ILE A 20 -0.69 -1.24 10.85
N ASP A 21 -1.54 -0.76 11.75
CA ASP A 21 -1.98 -1.51 12.92
C ASP A 21 -3.23 -2.35 12.62
N ILE A 22 -3.00 -3.51 12.01
CA ILE A 22 -4.07 -4.48 11.71
C ILE A 22 -4.72 -5.03 13.00
N LYS A 23 -3.96 -5.11 14.11
CA LYS A 23 -4.46 -5.66 15.38
C LYS A 23 -5.52 -4.76 16.01
N SER A 24 -5.51 -3.47 15.69
CA SER A 24 -6.60 -2.55 16.06
C SER A 24 -7.97 -2.96 15.52
N CYS A 25 -8.01 -3.76 14.43
CA CYS A 25 -9.22 -4.09 13.67
C CYS A 25 -10.04 -2.86 13.23
N SER A 26 -9.43 -1.67 13.23
CA SER A 26 -10.14 -0.45 12.83
C SER A 26 -10.31 -0.42 11.31
N SER A 27 -11.46 0.07 10.84
CA SER A 27 -11.74 0.16 9.40
C SER A 27 -10.69 0.99 8.65
N LYS A 28 -10.08 1.98 9.32
CA LYS A 28 -9.01 2.81 8.75
C LYS A 28 -7.74 1.99 8.49
N GLU A 29 -7.28 1.22 9.48
CA GLU A 29 -6.07 0.40 9.35
C GLU A 29 -6.29 -0.79 8.39
N ILE A 30 -7.51 -1.36 8.38
CA ILE A 30 -7.89 -2.37 7.39
C ILE A 30 -7.88 -1.78 5.97
N ALA A 31 -8.38 -0.56 5.77
CA ALA A 31 -8.36 0.11 4.46
C ALA A 31 -6.92 0.40 3.99
N LYS A 32 -6.04 0.86 4.89
CA LYS A 32 -4.60 1.00 4.62
C LYS A 32 -3.99 -0.33 4.17
N TRP A 33 -4.29 -1.41 4.88
CA TRP A 33 -3.77 -2.74 4.54
C TRP A 33 -4.29 -3.25 3.20
N PHE A 34 -5.56 -2.99 2.90
CA PHE A 34 -6.16 -3.33 1.61
C PHE A 34 -5.48 -2.58 0.46
N LEU A 35 -5.25 -1.27 0.59
CA LEU A 35 -4.50 -0.49 -0.38
C LEU A 35 -3.08 -1.04 -0.58
N ALA A 36 -2.35 -1.30 0.51
CA ALA A 36 -1.01 -1.89 0.44
C ALA A 36 -1.06 -3.23 -0.33
N SER A 37 -2.03 -4.09 -0.04
CA SER A 37 -2.21 -5.38 -0.71
C SER A 37 -2.42 -5.24 -2.22
N ILE A 38 -3.13 -4.20 -2.68
CA ILE A 38 -3.30 -3.91 -4.11
C ILE A 38 -1.94 -3.55 -4.76
N LEU A 39 -1.14 -2.72 -4.10
CA LEU A 39 0.18 -2.29 -4.59
C LEU A 39 1.20 -3.44 -4.61
N PHE A 40 1.12 -4.37 -3.66
CA PHE A 40 1.96 -5.58 -3.66
C PHE A 40 1.53 -6.64 -4.68
N ALA A 41 0.30 -6.57 -5.20
CA ALA A 41 -0.23 -7.59 -6.11
C ALA A 41 0.35 -7.52 -7.53
N ALA A 42 0.97 -6.40 -7.93
CA ALA A 42 1.62 -6.31 -9.23
C ALA A 42 2.99 -7.00 -9.24
N ARG A 43 3.51 -7.30 -10.44
CA ARG A 43 4.88 -7.78 -10.63
C ARG A 43 5.87 -6.61 -10.48
N ILE A 44 6.00 -6.10 -9.26
CA ILE A 44 6.79 -4.93 -8.88
C ILE A 44 7.79 -5.30 -7.77
N SER A 45 8.82 -4.48 -7.55
CA SER A 45 9.69 -4.69 -6.39
C SER A 45 8.97 -4.31 -5.09
N GLU A 46 9.31 -5.03 -4.02
CA GLU A 46 8.82 -4.74 -2.66
C GLU A 46 9.09 -3.28 -2.27
N SER A 47 10.29 -2.77 -2.61
CA SER A 47 10.68 -1.39 -2.32
C SER A 47 9.78 -0.36 -2.98
N ILE A 48 9.38 -0.58 -4.24
CA ILE A 48 8.48 0.33 -4.96
C ILE A 48 7.08 0.26 -4.34
N ALA A 49 6.54 -0.94 -4.09
CA ALA A 49 5.22 -1.06 -3.45
C ALA A 49 5.16 -0.33 -2.09
N LYS A 50 6.20 -0.49 -1.25
CA LYS A 50 6.32 0.20 0.04
C LYS A 50 6.43 1.71 -0.12
N ASN A 51 7.26 2.18 -1.06
CA ASN A 51 7.43 3.59 -1.32
C ASN A 51 6.14 4.24 -1.83
N THR A 52 5.47 3.61 -2.80
CA THR A 52 4.17 4.03 -3.29
C THR A 52 3.12 4.09 -2.18
N TYR A 53 3.05 3.08 -1.31
CA TYR A 53 2.15 3.11 -0.15
C TYR A 53 2.41 4.33 0.76
N ARG A 54 3.67 4.63 1.05
CA ARG A 54 4.06 5.81 1.84
C ARG A 54 3.66 7.12 1.15
N GLU A 55 3.74 7.19 -0.18
CA GLU A 55 3.28 8.36 -0.93
C GLU A 55 1.76 8.58 -0.85
N PHE A 56 0.97 7.50 -0.82
CA PHE A 56 -0.47 7.57 -0.52
C PHE A 56 -0.73 8.01 0.94
N GLU A 57 0.00 7.44 1.90
CA GLU A 57 -0.15 7.78 3.32
C GLU A 57 0.22 9.25 3.59
N ARG A 58 1.33 9.73 3.02
CA ARG A 58 1.80 11.12 3.13
C ARG A 58 0.76 12.13 2.63
N ARG A 59 -0.04 11.75 1.63
CA ARG A 59 -1.13 12.57 1.08
C ARG A 59 -2.47 12.32 1.77
N GLY A 60 -2.55 11.37 2.70
CA GLY A 60 -3.78 11.02 3.41
C GLY A 60 -4.82 10.31 2.52
N ILE A 61 -4.41 9.70 1.42
CA ILE A 61 -5.27 9.04 0.43
C ILE A 61 -5.17 7.52 0.64
N THR A 62 -5.65 7.03 1.79
CA THR A 62 -5.51 5.61 2.17
C THR A 62 -6.84 4.90 2.39
N THR A 63 -7.96 5.57 2.12
CA THR A 63 -9.31 5.01 2.27
C THR A 63 -10.03 5.06 0.94
N ALA A 64 -10.97 4.12 0.72
CA ALA A 64 -11.76 4.07 -0.51
C ALA A 64 -12.43 5.41 -0.83
N ALA A 65 -13.02 6.07 0.18
CA ALA A 65 -13.66 7.38 0.02
C ALA A 65 -12.67 8.50 -0.37
N LYS A 66 -11.41 8.44 0.07
CA LYS A 66 -10.39 9.41 -0.34
C LYS A 66 -9.87 9.12 -1.73
N ILE A 67 -9.70 7.85 -2.07
CA ILE A 67 -9.25 7.40 -3.38
C ILE A 67 -10.30 7.76 -4.45
N SER A 68 -11.57 7.44 -4.23
CA SER A 68 -12.66 7.77 -5.17
C SER A 68 -12.92 9.28 -5.32
N GLY A 69 -12.53 10.08 -4.31
CA GLY A 69 -12.55 11.54 -4.36
C GLY A 69 -11.28 12.17 -4.97
N THR A 70 -10.28 11.37 -5.33
CA THR A 70 -9.03 11.85 -5.96
C THR A 70 -9.14 11.68 -7.47
N SER A 71 -8.67 12.67 -8.23
CA SER A 71 -8.71 12.58 -9.69
C SER A 71 -7.81 11.45 -10.19
N TRP A 72 -8.12 10.90 -11.37
CA TRP A 72 -7.30 9.87 -11.98
C TRP A 72 -5.85 10.34 -12.20
N ASP A 73 -5.66 11.57 -12.70
CA ASP A 73 -4.34 12.17 -12.92
C ASP A 73 -3.55 12.32 -11.60
N ASP A 74 -4.22 12.70 -10.51
CA ASP A 74 -3.60 12.77 -9.20
C ASP A 74 -3.21 11.38 -8.68
N LEU A 75 -4.04 10.34 -8.87
CA LEU A 75 -3.70 8.97 -8.50
C LEU A 75 -2.47 8.48 -9.27
N VAL A 76 -2.40 8.75 -10.57
CA VAL A 76 -1.23 8.47 -11.41
C VAL A 76 0.00 9.20 -10.87
N ALA A 77 -0.10 10.48 -10.53
CA ALA A 77 1.01 11.24 -9.98
C ALA A 77 1.54 10.67 -8.65
N ILE A 78 0.65 10.13 -7.80
CA ILE A 78 1.03 9.44 -6.56
C ILE A 78 1.77 8.15 -6.86
N LEU A 79 1.24 7.35 -7.79
CA LEU A 79 1.82 6.08 -8.22
C LEU A 79 3.23 6.30 -8.83
N ASP A 80 3.36 7.28 -9.73
CA ASP A 80 4.63 7.68 -10.35
C ASP A 80 5.65 8.18 -9.31
N SER A 81 5.23 9.03 -8.36
CA SER A 81 6.08 9.47 -7.24
C SER A 81 6.63 8.31 -6.41
N GLY A 82 5.87 7.22 -6.33
CA GLY A 82 6.25 5.99 -5.65
C GLY A 82 7.24 5.12 -6.43
N GLY A 83 7.46 5.40 -7.72
CA GLY A 83 8.24 4.58 -8.65
C GLY A 83 7.41 3.52 -9.37
N TYR A 84 6.07 3.62 -9.32
CA TYR A 84 5.13 2.63 -9.87
C TYR A 84 4.87 2.81 -11.39
N VAL A 85 5.76 3.52 -12.10
CA VAL A 85 5.66 3.99 -13.49
C VAL A 85 5.21 2.92 -14.50
N ARG A 86 5.57 1.65 -14.28
CA ARG A 86 5.20 0.56 -15.21
C ARG A 86 3.70 0.27 -15.23
N TYR A 87 3.01 0.55 -14.13
CA TYR A 87 1.66 0.10 -13.87
C TYR A 87 0.78 1.21 -13.28
N ASP A 88 1.25 2.45 -13.27
CA ASP A 88 0.57 3.61 -12.68
C ASP A 88 -0.82 3.82 -13.30
N PHE A 89 -0.95 3.91 -14.62
CA PHE A 89 -2.23 4.13 -15.30
C PHE A 89 -3.22 2.99 -15.00
N LYS A 90 -2.79 1.74 -15.21
CA LYS A 90 -3.62 0.56 -14.95
C LYS A 90 -4.04 0.46 -13.48
N THR A 91 -3.16 0.87 -12.57
CA THR A 91 -3.45 0.80 -11.13
C THR A 91 -4.36 1.95 -10.71
N ALA A 92 -4.22 3.13 -11.31
CA ALA A 92 -5.15 4.24 -11.11
C ALA A 92 -6.57 3.85 -11.57
N ASP A 93 -6.72 3.22 -12.74
CA ASP A 93 -8.00 2.68 -13.20
C ASP A 93 -8.59 1.70 -12.17
N LYS A 94 -7.79 0.70 -11.76
CA LYS A 94 -8.21 -0.31 -10.78
C LYS A 94 -8.62 0.28 -9.43
N LEU A 95 -8.02 1.39 -9.01
CA LEU A 95 -8.35 2.05 -7.74
C LEU A 95 -9.68 2.80 -7.79
N LEU A 96 -10.20 3.09 -8.98
CA LEU A 96 -11.47 3.79 -9.21
C LEU A 96 -12.63 2.87 -9.63
N GLU A 97 -12.37 1.58 -9.88
CA GLU A 97 -13.37 0.52 -10.08
C GLU A 97 -14.04 0.09 -8.75
#